data_AF-A0A6G4ED45-F1
#
_entry.id   AF-A0A6G4ED45-F1
#
_cell.length_a   1.000
_cell.length_b   1.000
_cell.length_c   1.000
_cell.angle_alpha   90.00
_cell.angle_beta   90.00
_cell.angle_gamma   90.00
#
_symmetry.space_group_name_H-M   'P 1'
#
loop_
_entity.id
_entity.type
_entity.pdbx_description
1 polymer ?
#
loop_
_entity_poly.entity_id
_entity_poly.type
_entity_poly.pdbx_seq_one_letter_code
_entity_poly.pdbx_strand_id
1 'polypeptide(L)'
;MLSVEESLKELILNKYRSLREFTLKIGMPYSTMDTILKRGVDKANIINILKICNELNISADKLANGIIENKNLNNSNLSKKETILLANFNKLNDLGKNKVITYTKDLLDNSKYSLANDELSATLEEEFKQYLMPIASHDDDLSTEEKNTMDQRINEFLNKHK
;
A
#
# COMPACT_ATOMS: atom_id res chain seq x y z
N MET A 1 0.68 -24.51 -32.75
CA MET A 1 0.48 -23.84 -31.46
C MET A 1 1.84 -23.74 -30.82
N LEU A 2 2.32 -22.54 -30.50
CA LEU A 2 3.63 -22.38 -29.84
C LEU A 2 3.59 -23.08 -28.48
N SER A 3 4.69 -23.77 -28.14
CA SER A 3 4.88 -24.31 -26.80
C SER A 3 5.10 -23.19 -25.79
N VAL A 4 4.85 -23.48 -24.52
CA VAL A 4 5.05 -22.53 -23.42
C VAL A 4 6.52 -22.13 -23.33
N GLU A 5 7.42 -23.06 -23.62
CA GLU A 5 8.86 -22.88 -23.68
C GLU A 5 9.27 -21.94 -24.80
N GLU A 6 8.65 -22.03 -25.98
CA GLU A 6 8.87 -21.09 -27.08
C GLU A 6 8.39 -19.68 -26.72
N SER A 7 7.18 -19.56 -26.16
CA SER A 7 6.66 -18.27 -25.70
C SER A 7 7.53 -17.67 -24.59
N LEU A 8 8.05 -18.49 -23.67
CA LEU A 8 8.97 -18.06 -22.63
C LEU A 8 10.29 -17.56 -23.24
N LYS A 9 10.82 -18.27 -24.23
CA LYS A 9 12.02 -17.88 -24.95
C LYS A 9 11.84 -16.54 -25.69
N GLU A 10 10.73 -16.36 -26.40
CA GLU A 10 10.40 -15.09 -27.04
C GLU A 10 10.28 -13.95 -26.02
N LEU A 11 9.61 -14.20 -24.90
CA LEU A 11 9.48 -13.21 -23.83
C LEU A 11 10.83 -12.79 -23.24
N ILE A 12 11.79 -13.72 -23.10
CA ILE A 12 13.15 -13.39 -22.71
C ILE A 12 13.84 -12.54 -23.78
N LEU A 13 13.75 -12.92 -25.05
CA LEU A 13 14.40 -12.20 -26.16
C LEU A 13 13.80 -10.81 -26.43
N ASN A 14 12.55 -10.57 -26.00
CA ASN A 14 11.93 -9.26 -26.04
C ASN A 14 12.48 -8.30 -24.96
N LYS A 15 12.96 -8.84 -23.82
CA LYS A 15 13.50 -8.04 -22.70
C LYS A 15 15.03 -7.99 -22.67
N TYR A 16 15.70 -8.96 -23.28
CA TYR A 16 17.15 -9.16 -23.23
C TYR A 16 17.73 -9.38 -24.62
N ARG A 17 18.99 -8.99 -24.84
CA ARG A 17 19.67 -9.15 -26.13
C ARG A 17 19.87 -10.62 -26.50
N SER A 18 19.99 -11.50 -25.51
CA SER A 18 20.15 -12.94 -25.72
C SER A 18 19.73 -13.76 -24.51
N LEU A 19 19.44 -15.04 -24.72
CA LEU A 19 19.26 -16.01 -23.63
C LEU A 19 20.48 -16.05 -22.69
N ARG A 20 21.69 -15.89 -23.23
CA ARG A 20 22.92 -15.94 -22.42
C ARG A 20 22.99 -14.77 -21.44
N GLU A 21 22.66 -13.56 -21.89
CA GLU A 21 22.59 -12.38 -21.03
C GLU A 21 21.56 -12.58 -19.90
N PHE A 22 20.37 -13.08 -20.22
CA PHE A 22 19.36 -13.40 -19.21
C PHE A 22 19.87 -14.41 -18.18
N THR A 23 20.53 -15.49 -18.63
CA THR A 23 21.06 -16.50 -17.72
C THR A 23 22.15 -15.96 -16.79
N LEU A 24 22.97 -15.03 -17.27
CA LEU A 24 23.95 -14.32 -16.45
C LEU A 24 23.26 -13.43 -15.40
N LYS A 25 22.18 -12.73 -15.80
CA LYS A 25 21.39 -11.87 -14.91
C LYS A 25 20.78 -12.64 -13.73
N ILE A 26 20.22 -13.83 -13.99
CA ILE A 26 19.60 -14.66 -12.94
C ILE A 26 20.59 -15.61 -12.22
N GLY A 27 21.88 -15.56 -12.57
CA GLY A 27 22.92 -16.42 -12.00
C GLY A 27 22.67 -17.91 -12.25
N MET A 28 22.30 -18.28 -13.49
CA MET A 28 22.03 -19.66 -13.91
C MET A 28 22.96 -20.06 -15.06
N PRO A 29 23.47 -21.30 -15.11
CA PRO A 29 24.20 -21.78 -16.28
C PRO A 29 23.31 -21.86 -17.53
N TYR A 30 23.88 -21.49 -18.69
CA TYR A 30 23.16 -21.54 -19.97
C TYR A 30 22.65 -22.96 -20.29
N SER A 31 23.44 -24.00 -19.98
CA SER A 31 23.04 -25.40 -20.20
C SER A 31 21.80 -25.79 -19.40
N THR A 32 21.63 -25.24 -18.19
CA THR A 32 20.43 -25.45 -17.39
C THR A 32 19.22 -24.82 -18.06
N MET A 33 19.33 -23.57 -18.50
CA MET A 33 18.26 -22.90 -19.25
C MET A 33 17.89 -23.64 -20.53
N ASP A 34 18.88 -24.04 -21.32
CA ASP A 34 18.68 -24.81 -22.56
C ASP A 34 17.96 -26.14 -22.29
N THR A 35 18.31 -26.81 -21.19
CA THR A 35 17.63 -28.06 -20.77
C THR A 35 16.18 -27.80 -20.38
N ILE A 36 15.88 -26.72 -19.67
CA ILE A 36 14.52 -26.34 -19.27
C ILE A 36 13.67 -26.07 -20.50
N LEU A 37 14.17 -25.26 -21.45
CA LEU A 37 13.45 -24.93 -22.67
C LEU A 37 13.23 -26.14 -23.61
N LYS A 38 14.06 -27.19 -23.52
CA LYS A 38 13.93 -28.41 -24.33
C LYS A 38 13.09 -29.50 -23.68
N ARG A 39 13.22 -29.70 -22.37
CA ARG A 39 12.55 -30.79 -21.64
C ARG A 39 11.17 -30.42 -21.14
N GLY A 40 10.94 -29.14 -20.89
CA GLY A 40 9.72 -28.59 -20.31
C GLY A 40 9.98 -27.85 -19.01
N VAL A 41 9.22 -26.76 -18.78
CA VAL A 41 9.25 -26.01 -17.52
C VAL A 41 8.70 -26.80 -16.33
N ASP A 42 7.82 -27.77 -16.58
CA ASP A 42 7.19 -28.67 -15.61
C ASP A 42 8.19 -29.64 -14.96
N LYS A 43 9.22 -30.07 -15.72
CA LYS A 43 10.25 -31.02 -15.27
C LYS A 43 11.48 -30.34 -14.67
N ALA A 44 11.51 -29.02 -14.64
CA ALA A 44 12.62 -28.25 -14.13
C ALA A 44 12.61 -28.20 -12.60
N ASN A 45 13.79 -27.93 -12.00
CA ASN A 45 13.87 -27.66 -10.58
C ASN A 45 13.09 -26.37 -10.24
N ILE A 46 12.19 -26.43 -9.25
CA ILE A 46 11.34 -25.30 -8.84
C ILE A 46 12.15 -24.04 -8.50
N ILE A 47 13.35 -24.17 -7.91
CA ILE A 47 14.23 -23.04 -7.59
C ILE A 47 14.64 -22.31 -8.88
N ASN A 48 14.93 -23.05 -9.95
CA ASN A 48 15.28 -22.47 -11.23
C ASN A 48 14.08 -21.80 -11.88
N ILE A 49 12.89 -22.41 -11.81
CA ILE A 49 11.65 -21.80 -12.31
C ILE A 49 11.34 -20.50 -11.57
N LEU A 50 11.44 -20.49 -10.24
CA LEU A 50 11.22 -19.29 -9.44
C LEU A 50 12.18 -18.15 -9.81
N LYS A 51 13.47 -18.45 -10.06
CA LYS A 51 14.43 -17.44 -10.54
C LYS A 51 14.00 -16.81 -11.87
N ILE A 52 13.58 -17.64 -12.81
CA ILE A 52 13.11 -17.20 -14.13
C ILE A 52 11.85 -16.34 -13.98
N CYS A 53 10.87 -16.85 -13.22
CA CYS A 53 9.59 -16.19 -13.01
C CYS A 53 9.75 -14.84 -12.30
N ASN A 54 10.61 -14.76 -11.29
CA ASN A 54 10.86 -13.54 -10.54
C ASN A 54 11.50 -12.45 -11.41
N GLU A 55 12.52 -12.79 -12.22
CA GLU A 55 13.15 -11.83 -13.12
C GLU A 55 12.21 -11.35 -14.22
N LEU A 56 11.34 -12.23 -14.72
CA LEU A 56 10.39 -11.90 -15.77
C LEU A 56 9.09 -11.27 -15.25
N ASN A 57 8.89 -11.28 -13.93
CA ASN A 57 7.69 -10.87 -13.20
C ASN A 57 6.42 -11.64 -13.62
N ILE A 58 6.53 -12.96 -13.76
CA ILE A 58 5.44 -13.86 -14.14
C ILE A 58 5.07 -14.82 -13.01
N SER A 59 3.85 -15.36 -13.03
CA SER A 59 3.38 -16.32 -12.04
C SER A 59 3.92 -17.73 -12.31
N ALA A 60 4.62 -18.31 -11.33
CA ALA A 60 5.14 -19.68 -11.43
C ALA A 60 4.00 -20.72 -11.45
N ASP A 61 2.92 -20.50 -10.69
CA ASP A 61 1.75 -21.39 -10.67
C ASP A 61 1.06 -21.43 -12.03
N LYS A 62 0.96 -20.27 -12.70
CA LYS A 62 0.37 -20.18 -14.03
C LYS A 62 1.30 -20.81 -15.07
N LEU A 63 2.61 -20.58 -14.96
CA LEU A 63 3.60 -21.16 -15.86
C LEU A 63 3.59 -22.69 -15.81
N ALA A 64 3.43 -23.29 -14.63
CA ALA A 64 3.29 -24.74 -14.46
C ALA A 64 2.04 -25.32 -15.15
N ASN A 65 0.99 -24.51 -15.28
CA ASN A 65 -0.23 -24.84 -16.03
C ASN A 65 -0.13 -24.48 -17.52
N GLY A 66 1.06 -24.06 -17.98
CA GLY A 66 1.30 -23.67 -19.36
C GLY A 66 0.76 -22.29 -19.74
N ILE A 67 0.57 -21.41 -18.77
CA ILE A 67 0.04 -20.05 -18.97
C ILE A 67 1.09 -19.04 -18.54
N ILE A 68 1.52 -18.18 -19.47
CA ILE A 68 2.39 -17.05 -19.14
C ILE A 68 1.51 -15.86 -18.76
N GLU A 69 1.43 -15.59 -17.46
CA GLU A 69 0.68 -14.46 -16.91
C GLU A 69 1.60 -13.66 -15.98
N ASN A 70 1.50 -12.33 -16.04
CA ASN A 70 2.24 -11.48 -15.11
C ASN A 70 1.83 -11.82 -13.68
N LYS A 71 2.82 -11.83 -12.78
CA LYS A 71 2.52 -11.87 -11.35
C LYS A 71 1.73 -10.60 -11.06
N ASN A 72 0.45 -10.73 -10.73
CA ASN A 72 -0.33 -9.60 -10.20
C ASN A 72 0.44 -9.11 -8.98
N LEU A 73 1.08 -7.95 -9.12
CA LEU A 73 1.78 -7.23 -8.05
C LEU A 73 0.74 -6.62 -7.09
N ASN A 74 -0.22 -7.42 -6.64
CA ASN A 74 -0.86 -7.19 -5.35
C ASN A 74 0.09 -7.73 -4.26
N ASN A 75 1.38 -7.38 -4.36
CA ASN A 75 2.35 -7.57 -3.29
C ASN A 75 1.98 -6.57 -2.20
N SER A 76 0.99 -6.93 -1.39
CA SER A 76 0.63 -6.18 -0.20
C SER A 76 1.63 -6.47 0.92
N ASN A 77 2.92 -6.21 0.66
CA ASN A 77 3.84 -5.84 1.75
C ASN A 77 3.59 -4.37 2.08
N LEU A 78 2.35 -4.05 2.42
CA LEU A 78 1.98 -2.74 2.93
C LEU A 78 2.50 -2.63 4.36
N SER A 79 3.14 -1.52 4.66
CA SER A 79 3.39 -1.09 6.02
C SER A 79 2.08 -1.07 6.81
N LYS A 80 2.15 -1.29 8.13
CA LYS A 80 0.99 -1.18 9.03
C LYS A 80 0.18 0.11 8.79
N LYS A 81 0.88 1.22 8.53
CA LYS A 81 0.25 2.52 8.24
C LYS A 81 -0.55 2.49 6.94
N GLU A 82 -0.01 1.89 5.89
CA GLU A 82 -0.66 1.77 4.60
C GLU A 82 -1.87 0.83 4.67
N THR A 83 -1.76 -0.29 5.40
CA THR A 83 -2.88 -1.21 5.62
C THR A 83 -4.03 -0.52 6.35
N ILE A 84 -3.74 0.24 7.41
CA ILE A 84 -4.74 1.01 8.17
C ILE A 84 -5.39 2.06 7.28
N LEU A 85 -4.59 2.81 6.50
CA LEU A 85 -5.09 3.83 5.59
C LEU A 85 -6.05 3.22 4.57
N LEU A 86 -5.66 2.13 3.89
CA LEU A 86 -6.53 1.46 2.91
C LEU A 86 -7.79 0.88 3.55
N ALA A 87 -7.67 0.26 4.74
CA ALA A 87 -8.81 -0.31 5.44
C ALA A 87 -9.85 0.75 5.80
N ASN A 88 -9.40 1.94 6.22
CA ASN A 88 -10.29 3.05 6.51
C ASN A 88 -10.83 3.70 5.23
N PHE A 89 -9.98 3.93 4.24
CA PHE A 89 -10.35 4.53 2.96
C PHE A 89 -11.42 3.71 2.21
N ASN A 90 -11.33 2.38 2.27
CA ASN A 90 -12.30 1.48 1.64
C ASN A 90 -13.67 1.49 2.31
N LYS A 91 -13.77 1.92 3.58
CA LYS A 91 -15.06 2.08 4.29
C LYS A 91 -15.77 3.39 3.95
N LEU A 92 -15.08 4.34 3.31
CA LEU A 92 -15.65 5.64 2.94
C LEU A 92 -16.49 5.53 1.67
N ASN A 93 -17.49 6.41 1.55
CA ASN A 93 -18.19 6.66 0.30
C ASN A 93 -17.35 7.54 -0.65
N ASP A 94 -17.83 7.76 -1.86
CA ASP A 94 -17.08 8.50 -2.89
C ASP A 94 -16.73 9.93 -2.47
N LEU A 95 -17.66 10.62 -1.78
CA LEU A 95 -17.40 11.96 -1.25
C LEU A 95 -16.27 11.95 -0.22
N GLY A 96 -16.28 10.98 0.70
CA GLY A 96 -15.24 10.83 1.72
C GLY A 96 -13.88 10.49 1.11
N LYS A 97 -13.85 9.59 0.12
CA LYS A 97 -12.64 9.24 -0.63
C LYS A 97 -12.04 10.47 -1.33
N ASN A 98 -12.87 11.26 -2.00
CA ASN A 98 -12.43 12.49 -2.66
C ASN A 98 -11.81 13.48 -1.66
N LYS A 99 -12.42 13.66 -0.48
CA LYS A 99 -11.85 14.53 0.57
C LYS A 99 -10.49 14.06 1.05
N VAL A 100 -10.32 12.75 1.30
CA VAL A 100 -9.03 12.18 1.72
C VAL A 100 -7.96 12.40 0.65
N ILE A 101 -8.31 12.21 -0.63
CA ILE A 101 -7.39 12.47 -1.75
C ILE A 101 -7.01 13.95 -1.80
N THR A 102 -7.97 14.87 -1.70
CA THR A 102 -7.69 16.32 -1.70
C THR A 102 -6.77 16.70 -0.54
N TYR A 103 -7.10 16.28 0.68
CA TYR A 103 -6.28 16.59 1.84
C TYR A 103 -4.86 16.02 1.73
N THR A 104 -4.71 14.82 1.16
CA THR A 104 -3.40 14.23 0.91
C THR A 104 -2.58 15.09 -0.06
N LYS A 105 -3.19 15.70 -1.08
CA LYS A 105 -2.51 16.65 -1.98
C LYS A 105 -2.11 17.92 -1.26
N ASP A 106 -3.00 18.49 -0.45
CA ASP A 106 -2.72 19.70 0.34
C ASP A 106 -1.52 19.48 1.29
N LEU A 107 -1.41 18.28 1.88
CA LEU A 107 -0.26 17.91 2.71
C LEU A 107 1.03 17.79 1.89
N LEU A 108 0.97 17.26 0.67
CA LEU A 108 2.15 17.13 -0.20
C LEU A 108 2.64 18.49 -0.71
N ASP A 109 1.72 19.42 -0.95
CA ASP A 109 2.04 20.78 -1.39
C ASP A 109 2.67 21.61 -0.25
N ASN A 110 2.49 21.20 1.00
CA ASN A 110 3.09 21.83 2.16
C ASN A 110 4.47 21.24 2.47
N SER A 111 5.50 22.07 2.35
CA SER A 111 6.92 21.69 2.57
C SER A 111 7.23 21.18 3.99
N LYS A 112 6.37 21.43 4.98
CA LYS A 112 6.49 20.85 6.33
C LYS A 112 6.23 19.34 6.35
N TYR A 113 5.32 18.87 5.50
CA TYR A 113 4.80 17.50 5.52
C TYR A 113 5.25 16.67 4.31
N SER A 114 5.81 17.30 3.28
CA SER A 114 6.45 16.61 2.17
C SER A 114 7.92 16.35 2.44
N LEU A 115 8.39 15.17 2.04
CA LEU A 115 9.78 14.70 2.22
C LEU A 115 10.78 15.44 1.30
N ALA A 116 10.41 16.60 0.78
CA ALA A 116 11.20 17.33 -0.19
C ALA A 116 12.34 18.14 0.44
N ASN A 117 12.48 18.20 1.77
CA ASN A 117 13.64 18.82 2.42
C ASN A 117 14.10 18.00 3.64
N ASP A 118 15.40 17.72 3.64
CA ASP A 118 16.21 16.92 4.55
C ASP A 118 16.05 17.28 6.05
N GLU A 119 16.28 16.28 6.93
CA GLU A 119 16.68 16.35 8.36
C GLU A 119 15.69 16.24 9.56
N LEU A 120 14.36 16.26 9.45
CA LEU A 120 13.48 16.32 10.66
C LEU A 120 12.65 15.06 10.99
N SER A 121 13.22 13.85 10.89
CA SER A 121 12.46 12.61 11.14
C SER A 121 12.23 12.28 12.63
N ALA A 122 12.99 12.89 13.54
CA ALA A 122 12.98 12.50 14.96
C ALA A 122 11.82 13.07 15.80
N THR A 123 11.16 14.16 15.37
CA THR A 123 10.15 14.86 16.20
C THR A 123 8.71 14.39 15.96
N LEU A 124 8.46 13.58 14.91
CA LEU A 124 7.12 13.19 14.47
C LEU A 124 6.46 12.09 15.31
N GLU A 125 7.22 11.36 16.15
CA GLU A 125 6.65 10.29 16.99
C GLU A 125 5.89 10.84 18.22
N GLU A 126 6.24 12.02 18.74
CA GLU A 126 5.59 12.58 19.92
C GLU A 126 4.29 13.34 19.61
N GLU A 127 4.21 14.10 18.51
CA GLU A 127 2.98 14.82 18.12
C GLU A 127 1.81 13.87 17.81
N PHE A 128 2.09 12.66 17.32
CA PHE A 128 1.03 11.70 16.95
C PHE A 128 0.29 11.11 18.15
N LYS A 129 0.89 11.09 19.35
CA LYS A 129 0.18 10.63 20.56
C LYS A 129 -0.90 11.60 21.01
N GLN A 130 -0.79 12.89 20.68
CA GLN A 130 -1.76 13.90 21.07
C GLN A 130 -3.10 13.73 20.33
N TYR A 131 -3.08 13.21 19.10
CA TYR A 131 -4.29 12.97 18.29
C TYR A 131 -5.13 11.76 18.74
N LEU A 132 -4.62 10.95 19.68
CA LEU A 132 -5.30 9.77 20.24
C LEU A 132 -5.95 10.03 21.61
N MET A 133 -5.90 11.25 22.14
CA MET A 133 -6.66 11.59 23.34
C MET A 133 -8.14 11.74 22.99
N PRO A 134 -9.08 11.12 23.72
CA PRO A 134 -10.50 11.35 23.50
C PRO A 134 -10.80 12.82 23.79
N ILE A 135 -11.18 13.56 22.75
CA ILE A 135 -11.77 14.89 22.89
C ILE A 135 -13.16 14.67 23.48
N ALA A 136 -13.37 15.07 24.73
CA ALA A 136 -14.71 15.06 25.32
C ALA A 136 -15.58 16.04 24.52
N SER A 137 -16.74 15.57 24.05
CA SER A 137 -17.70 16.32 23.22
C SER A 137 -18.50 17.38 24.00
N HIS A 138 -17.85 18.09 24.93
CA HIS A 138 -18.46 19.20 25.64
C HIS A 138 -17.50 20.38 25.66
N ASP A 139 -17.59 21.18 24.61
CA ASP A 139 -17.45 22.62 24.76
C ASP A 139 -18.64 23.23 24.01
N ASP A 140 -19.80 23.15 24.64
CA ASP A 140 -20.97 23.87 24.18
C ASP A 140 -20.66 25.36 24.41
N ASP A 141 -20.39 26.08 23.33
CA ASP A 141 -20.25 27.54 23.27
C ASP A 141 -21.56 28.23 23.71
N LEU A 142 -21.94 28.07 24.99
CA LEU A 142 -23.05 28.79 25.58
C LEU A 142 -22.65 30.26 25.70
N SER A 143 -23.45 31.12 25.09
CA SER A 143 -23.34 32.57 25.22
C SER A 143 -23.43 32.97 26.71
N THR A 144 -22.75 34.04 27.08
CA THR A 144 -22.82 34.63 28.43
C THR A 144 -24.27 34.88 28.86
N GLU A 145 -25.16 35.19 27.91
CA GLU A 145 -26.59 35.38 28.16
C GLU A 145 -27.28 34.08 28.59
N GLU A 146 -26.93 32.95 27.97
CA GLU A 146 -27.51 31.63 28.26
C GLU A 146 -27.07 31.12 29.64
N LYS A 147 -25.80 31.36 30.00
CA LYS A 147 -25.28 31.07 31.35
C LYS A 147 -26.03 31.87 32.42
N ASN A 148 -26.22 33.17 32.18
CA ASN A 148 -26.95 34.04 33.11
C ASN A 148 -28.43 33.63 33.25
N THR A 149 -29.08 33.18 32.19
CA THR A 149 -30.47 32.72 32.26
C THR A 149 -30.59 31.42 33.06
N MET A 150 -29.62 30.52 32.92
CA MET A 150 -29.57 29.29 33.70
C MET A 150 -29.36 29.58 35.19
N ASP A 151 -28.42 30.46 35.51
CA ASP A 151 -28.10 30.84 36.89
C ASP A 151 -29.29 31.52 37.59
N GLN A 152 -30.05 32.36 36.87
CA GLN A 152 -31.28 32.95 37.39
C GLN A 152 -32.32 31.89 37.74
N ARG A 153 -32.55 30.91 36.85
CA ARG A 153 -33.52 29.82 37.10
C ARG A 153 -33.11 28.94 38.27
N ILE A 154 -31.82 28.66 38.42
CA ILE A 154 -31.29 27.90 39.55
C ILE A 154 -31.53 28.66 40.86
N ASN A 155 -31.23 29.95 40.89
CA ASN A 155 -31.42 30.77 42.09
C ASN A 155 -32.91 30.93 42.47
N GLU A 156 -33.80 31.08 41.49
CA GLU A 156 -35.25 31.09 41.74
C GLU A 156 -35.72 29.75 42.33
N PHE A 157 -35.23 28.63 41.81
CA PHE A 157 -35.55 27.31 42.34
C PHE A 157 -35.07 27.15 43.79
N LEU A 158 -33.82 27.52 44.08
CA LEU A 158 -33.25 27.44 45.42
C LEU A 158 -33.97 28.34 46.42
N ASN A 159 -34.40 29.53 46.00
CA ASN A 159 -35.13 30.46 46.85
C ASN A 159 -36.57 30.01 47.12
N LYS A 160 -37.19 29.26 46.19
CA LYS A 160 -38.52 28.69 46.36
C LYS A 160 -38.55 27.45 47.27
N HIS A 161 -37.38 26.81 47.42
CA HIS A 161 -37.19 25.60 48.23
C HIS A 161 -36.35 25.85 49.50
N LYS A 162 -36.27 27.10 49.94
CA LYS A 162 -35.68 27.50 51.23
C LYS A 162 -36.72 27.70 52.31
#